data_AF-A0AAU8K2U2-F1
#
_entry.id   AF-A0AAU8K2U2-F1
#
_cell.length_a   1.000
_cell.length_b   1.000
_cell.length_c   1.000
_cell.angle_alpha   90.00
_cell.angle_beta   90.00
_cell.angle_gamma   90.00
#
_symmetry.space_group_name_H-M   'P 1'
#
loop_
_entity.id
_entity.type
_entity.pdbx_description
1 polymer ?
#
loop_
_entity_poly.entity_id
_entity_poly.type
_entity_poly.pdbx_seq_one_letter_code
_entity_poly.pdbx_strand_id
1 'polypeptide(L)' 'MSERWALQGEQSRELWTWRGRVIVHNSKPELEFLITGAKPVRCPRSIPDEQTVPLRYHPQFRHHSFPIRREAYR' A
#
# COMPACT_ATOMS: atom_id res chain seq x y z
N MET A 1 16.73 2.00 -7.51
CA MET A 1 15.65 1.06 -7.11
C MET A 1 14.64 1.85 -6.31
N SER A 2 13.41 2.01 -6.80
CA SER A 2 12.39 2.79 -6.10
C SER A 2 11.99 2.09 -4.81
N GLU A 3 12.08 2.78 -3.68
CA GLU A 3 11.64 2.24 -2.38
C GLU A 3 10.13 1.98 -2.42
N ARG A 4 9.75 0.74 -2.13
CA ARG A 4 8.34 0.31 -2.06
C ARG A 4 7.93 0.16 -0.62
N TRP A 5 6.73 0.61 -0.32
CA TRP A 5 6.12 0.54 0.99
C TRP A 5 4.99 -0.48 0.93
N ALA A 6 5.03 -1.45 1.83
CA ALA A 6 3.95 -2.42 2.03
C ALA A 6 3.12 -2.01 3.25
N LEU A 7 1.89 -2.51 3.34
CA LEU A 7 1.03 -2.30 4.51
C LEU A 7 1.17 -3.47 5.47
N GLN A 8 1.43 -3.18 6.74
CA GLN A 8 1.47 -4.15 7.83
C GLN A 8 0.30 -3.91 8.78
N GLY A 9 -0.52 -4.91 9.06
CA GLY A 9 -1.58 -4.79 10.05
C GLY A 9 -1.01 -4.47 11.44
N GLU A 10 -1.57 -3.49 12.13
CA GLU A 10 -1.02 -3.03 13.42
C GLU A 10 -1.04 -4.13 14.49
N GLN A 11 -2.12 -4.93 14.53
CA GLN A 11 -2.29 -6.00 15.50
C GLN A 11 -1.65 -7.32 15.05
N SER A 12 -1.96 -7.79 13.84
CA SER A 12 -1.46 -9.08 13.34
C SER A 12 0.03 -9.06 12.99
N ARG A 13 0.61 -7.88 12.74
CA ARG A 13 1.97 -7.70 12.16
C ARG A 13 2.18 -8.40 10.81
N GLU A 14 1.11 -8.88 10.19
CA GLU A 14 1.12 -9.51 8.88
C GLU A 14 1.08 -8.46 7.78
N LEU A 15 1.73 -8.76 6.65
CA LEU A 15 1.64 -7.94 5.46
C LEU A 15 0.28 -8.12 4.81
N TRP A 16 -0.34 -7.01 4.44
CA TRP A 16 -1.57 -7.05 3.68
C TRP A 16 -1.32 -7.64 2.31
N THR A 17 -2.05 -8.71 2.02
CA THR A 17 -2.02 -9.39 0.74
C THR A 17 -3.39 -9.31 0.09
N TRP A 18 -3.39 -9.21 -1.24
CA TRP A 18 -4.58 -9.28 -2.05
C TRP A 18 -4.37 -10.30 -3.16
N ARG A 19 -5.25 -11.30 -3.23
CA ARG A 19 -5.12 -12.44 -4.17
C ARG A 19 -3.74 -13.12 -4.11
N GLY A 20 -3.18 -13.25 -2.90
CA GLY A 20 -1.86 -13.84 -2.67
C GLY A 20 -0.67 -12.93 -3.03
N ARG A 21 -0.90 -11.65 -3.36
CA ARG A 21 0.16 -10.68 -3.66
C ARG A 21 0.22 -9.58 -2.60
N VAL A 22 1.41 -9.18 -2.17
CA VAL A 22 1.58 -8.12 -1.18
C VAL A 22 1.22 -6.77 -1.78
N ILE A 23 0.37 -6.03 -1.08
CA ILE A 23 -0.03 -4.70 -1.51
C ILE A 23 1.14 -3.74 -1.27
N VAL A 24 1.54 -3.02 -2.31
CA VAL A 24 2.65 -2.07 -2.27
C VAL A 24 2.27 -0.71 -2.82
N HIS A 25 2.96 0.33 -2.36
CA HIS A 25 2.86 1.68 -2.91
C HIS A 25 4.22 2.38 -2.89
N ASN A 26 4.37 3.42 -3.71
CA ASN A 26 5.64 4.14 -3.83
C ASN A 26 5.77 5.30 -2.83
N SER A 27 4.69 5.63 -2.11
CA SER A 27 4.65 6.77 -1.19
C SER A 27 4.14 6.35 0.17
N LYS A 28 5.02 6.42 1.18
CA LYS A 28 4.65 6.22 2.59
C LYS A 28 3.52 7.17 3.04
N PRO A 29 3.60 8.50 2.84
CA PRO A 29 2.59 9.40 3.38
C PRO A 29 1.20 9.20 2.75
N GLU A 30 1.12 8.76 1.49
CA GLU A 30 -0.17 8.42 0.87
C GLU A 30 -0.81 7.18 1.51
N LEU A 31 0.01 6.18 1.87
CA LEU A 31 -0.48 5.00 2.59
C LEU A 31 -0.97 5.36 4.00
N GLU A 32 -0.22 6.19 4.72
CA GLU A 32 -0.61 6.67 6.06
C GLU A 32 -1.90 7.49 6.01
N PHE A 33 -2.14 8.20 4.91
CA PHE A 33 -3.35 8.99 4.73
C PHE A 33 -4.57 8.13 4.37
N LEU A 34 -4.41 7.17 3.47
CA LEU A 34 -5.51 6.30 3.02
C LEU A 34 -5.94 5.26 4.03
N ILE A 35 -4.98 4.72 4.77
CA ILE A 35 -5.18 3.52 5.57
C ILE A 35 -5.12 3.90 7.04
N THR A 36 -6.24 3.74 7.73
CA THR A 36 -6.31 3.81 9.18
C THR A 36 -6.33 2.36 9.72
N GLY A 37 -5.33 1.98 10.52
CA GLY A 37 -5.24 0.64 11.13
C GLY A 37 -4.17 -0.31 10.53
N ALA A 38 -3.41 0.15 9.54
CA ALA A 38 -2.21 -0.55 9.08
C ALA A 38 -1.04 0.44 8.97
N LYS A 39 0.15 -0.05 9.32
CA LYS A 39 1.38 0.73 9.30
C LYS A 39 2.13 0.50 7.99
N PRO A 40 2.50 1.54 7.24
CA PRO A 40 3.35 1.38 6.09
C PRO A 40 4.78 1.05 6.53
N VAL A 41 5.27 -0.08 6.05
CA VAL A 41 6.62 -0.60 6.30
C VAL A 41 7.37 -0.73 4.99
N ARG A 42 8.70 -0.72 5.03
CA ARG A 42 9.50 -1.00 3.84
C ARG A 42 9.19 -2.41 3.34
N CYS A 43 8.90 -2.52 2.04
CA CYS A 43 8.65 -3.81 1.42
C CYS A 43 9.93 -4.67 1.54
N PRO A 44 9.84 -5.91 2.06
CA PRO A 44 11.00 -6.78 2.16
C PRO A 44 11.58 -7.06 0.77
N ARG A 45 12.90 -6.97 0.64
CA ARG A 45 13.60 -7.25 -0.64
C ARG A 45 13.45 -8.72 -1.09
N SER A 46 13.04 -9.61 -0.20
CA SER A 46 12.78 -11.02 -0.49
C SER A 46 11.50 -11.24 -1.31
N ILE A 47 10.63 -10.23 -1.44
CA ILE A 47 9.37 -10.36 -2.19
C ILE A 47 9.59 -9.85 -3.62
N PRO A 48 9.52 -10.73 -4.64
CA PRO A 48 9.68 -10.32 -6.03
C PRO A 48 8.47 -9.49 -6.50
N ASP A 49 8.68 -8.67 -7.51
CA ASP A 49 7.66 -7.78 -8.08
C ASP A 49 6.39 -8.54 -8.51
N GLU A 50 6.56 -9.76 -9.02
CA GLU A 50 5.49 -10.66 -9.46
C GLU A 50 4.53 -11.06 -8.33
N GLN A 51 5.03 -11.06 -7.08
CA GLN A 51 4.26 -11.31 -5.87
C GLN A 51 3.80 -10.02 -5.19
N THR A 52 4.00 -8.86 -5.82
CA THR A 52 3.49 -7.58 -5.35
C THR A 52 2.36 -7.07 -6.23
N VAL A 53 1.48 -6.27 -5.63
CA VAL A 53 0.41 -5.58 -6.35
C VAL A 53 0.36 -4.13 -5.93
N PRO A 54 0.50 -3.17 -6.86
CA PRO A 54 0.35 -1.76 -6.53
C PRO A 54 -1.06 -1.45 -6.00
N LEU A 55 -1.16 -0.64 -4.96
CA LEU A 55 -2.41 -0.27 -4.29
C LEU A 55 -3.48 0.24 -5.27
N ARG A 56 -3.10 0.99 -6.31
CA ARG A 56 -4.00 1.46 -7.38
C ARG A 56 -4.78 0.37 -8.12
N TYR A 57 -4.30 -0.87 -8.13
CA TYR A 57 -4.99 -2.00 -8.76
C TYR A 57 -5.97 -2.70 -7.82
N HIS A 58 -5.93 -2.37 -6.53
CA HIS A 58 -6.86 -2.90 -5.55
C HIS A 58 -8.24 -2.25 -5.76
N PRO A 59 -9.34 -3.03 -5.85
CA PRO A 59 -10.66 -2.52 -6.22
C PRO A 59 -11.19 -1.46 -5.24
N GLN A 60 -10.87 -1.57 -3.94
CA GLN A 60 -11.26 -0.54 -2.96
C GLN A 60 -10.56 0.80 -3.20
N PHE A 61 -9.34 0.81 -3.74
CA PHE A 61 -8.56 2.02 -3.96
C PHE A 61 -8.58 2.50 -5.40
N ARG A 62 -9.29 1.78 -6.30
CA ARG A 62 -9.44 2.14 -7.71
C ARG A 62 -10.12 3.50 -7.91
N HIS A 63 -10.95 3.91 -6.96
CA HIS A 63 -11.66 5.20 -6.99
C HIS A 63 -10.75 6.37 -6.60
N HIS A 64 -9.58 6.12 -6.01
CA HIS A 64 -8.65 7.17 -5.66
C HIS A 64 -7.72 7.49 -6.83
N SER A 65 -7.62 8.78 -7.13
CA SER A 65 -6.60 9.28 -8.05
C SER A 65 -5.30 9.47 -7.27
N PHE A 66 -4.27 8.74 -7.68
CA PHE A 66 -2.90 8.91 -7.19
C PHE A 66 -2.15 9.84 -8.14
N PRO A 67 -1.41 10.86 -7.66
CA PRO A 67 -1.13 11.16 -6.24
C PRO A 67 -2.33 11.78 -5.52
N ILE A 68 -2.51 11.42 -4.24
CA ILE A 68 -3.60 11.90 -3.40
C ILE A 68 -3.49 13.40 -3.21
N ARG A 69 -4.52 14.11 -3.67
CA ARG A 69 -4.71 15.52 -3.38
C ARG A 69 -5.68 15.65 -2.22
N ARG A 70 -5.28 16.36 -1.16
CA ARG A 70 -6.13 16.65 0.00
C ARG A 70 -7.44 17.34 -0.42
N GLU A 71 -7.43 18.08 -1.52
CA GLU A 71 -8.58 18.74 -2.12
C GLU A 71 -9.68 17.76 -2.58
N ALA A 72 -9.33 16.51 -2.90
CA ALA A 72 -10.29 15.49 -3.34
C ALA A 72 -11.12 14.87 -2.19
N TYR A 73 -10.82 15.23 -0.94
CA TYR A 73 -11.46 14.71 0.28
C TYR A 73 -12.15 15.81 1.10
N ARG A 74 -12.51 16.93 0.46
CA ARG A 74 -13.18 18.08 1.08
C ARG A 74 -14.70 17.96 1.05
#